data_AF-A0A2U9PLL5-F1
#
_entry.id   AF-A0A2U9PLL5-F1
#
_cell.length_a   1.000
_cell.length_b   1.000
_cell.length_c   1.000
_cell.angle_alpha   90.00
_cell.angle_beta   90.00
_cell.angle_gamma   90.00
#
_symmetry.space_group_name_H-M   'P 1'
#
loop_
_entity.id
_entity.type
_entity.pdbx_description
1 polymer ?
#
loop_
_entity_poly.entity_id
_entity_poly.type
_entity_poly.pdbx_seq_one_letter_code
_entity_poly.pdbx_strand_id
1 'polypeptide(L)'
;MTATVFDEGNSLTSIVNGVDALGIAVSEPVLGETRLYQRLRSARKTAETAYEDALSRLRLAPLEDFDTAQEDLIAASLSMSAISQGVDRALLRASTHRLQAAVYDSLHTWEAEIVERFNEVVSQYNLNELAGHLPNFSDPASINVLSLTQAQGAAIDAWRAAVNELRPLWRLYRHMARFNGHTIGPADVNDLSANLFTACVLGNPGSFGRADTAATIMASAVFGSDATTRYAQLLPFVIPTMSGYDLHLSTADDASAIRRSIQPGS
;
A
#
# COMPACT_ATOMS: atom_id res chain seq x y z
N MET A 1 10.46 17.45 -0.07
CA MET A 1 9.08 17.65 -0.57
C MET A 1 8.15 17.33 0.59
N THR A 2 7.47 18.33 1.14
CA THR A 2 6.53 18.12 2.26
C THR A 2 5.24 17.57 1.70
N ALA A 3 5.01 16.25 1.85
CA ALA A 3 3.66 15.69 1.75
C ALA A 3 2.76 16.53 2.65
N THR A 4 1.63 17.00 2.12
CA THR A 4 0.74 17.83 2.92
C THR A 4 0.07 16.93 3.97
N VAL A 5 -0.31 17.48 5.13
CA VAL A 5 -1.03 16.75 6.20
C VAL A 5 -2.25 15.98 5.66
N PHE A 6 -2.84 16.47 4.57
CA PHE A 6 -3.92 15.83 3.84
C PHE A 6 -3.49 14.55 3.10
N ASP A 7 -2.31 14.55 2.48
CA ASP A 7 -1.78 13.39 1.75
C ASP A 7 -1.45 12.24 2.71
N GLU A 8 -0.89 12.57 3.87
CA GLU A 8 -0.57 11.60 4.93
C GLU A 8 -1.84 10.97 5.53
N GLY A 9 -2.84 11.78 5.90
CA GLY A 9 -4.11 11.27 6.43
C GLY A 9 -4.91 10.45 5.42
N ASN A 10 -4.86 10.83 4.12
CA ASN A 10 -5.50 10.05 3.05
C ASN A 10 -4.77 8.71 2.82
N SER A 11 -3.44 8.70 2.88
CA SER A 11 -2.63 7.49 2.77
C SER A 11 -2.96 6.50 3.88
N LEU A 12 -3.03 6.98 5.13
CA LEU A 12 -3.40 6.20 6.31
C LEU A 12 -4.82 5.62 6.19
N THR A 13 -5.78 6.43 5.77
CA THR A 13 -7.16 5.97 5.54
C THR A 13 -7.22 4.89 4.45
N SER A 14 -6.38 5.00 3.41
CA SER A 14 -6.29 3.98 2.36
C SER A 14 -5.67 2.67 2.85
N ILE A 15 -4.73 2.71 3.82
CA ILE A 15 -4.22 1.48 4.47
C ILE A 15 -5.36 0.81 5.22
N VAL A 16 -6.05 1.55 6.08
CA VAL A 16 -7.16 1.02 6.91
C VAL A 16 -8.25 0.40 6.05
N ASN A 17 -8.69 1.10 4.99
CA ASN A 17 -9.69 0.57 4.07
C ASN A 17 -9.19 -0.66 3.29
N GLY A 18 -7.89 -0.73 2.98
CA GLY A 18 -7.28 -1.89 2.33
C GLY A 18 -7.24 -3.12 3.25
N VAL A 19 -6.94 -2.92 4.53
CA VAL A 19 -6.95 -3.95 5.57
C VAL A 19 -8.39 -4.47 5.77
N ASP A 20 -9.36 -3.58 5.90
CA ASP A 20 -10.78 -3.92 6.05
C ASP A 20 -11.33 -4.68 4.83
N ALA A 21 -10.96 -4.24 3.61
CA ALA A 21 -11.36 -4.91 2.37
C ALA A 21 -10.81 -6.34 2.22
N LEU A 22 -9.70 -6.66 2.90
CA LEU A 22 -9.14 -8.01 2.95
C LEU A 22 -9.76 -8.85 4.08
N GLY A 23 -10.67 -8.28 4.89
CA GLY A 23 -11.27 -8.97 6.03
C GLY A 23 -10.27 -9.23 7.15
N ILE A 24 -9.25 -8.38 7.31
CA ILE A 24 -8.36 -8.35 8.48
C ILE A 24 -9.02 -7.46 9.53
N ALA A 25 -9.01 -7.90 10.80
CA ALA A 25 -9.67 -7.16 11.87
C ALA A 25 -8.98 -5.80 12.11
N VAL A 26 -9.70 -4.72 11.82
CA VAL A 26 -9.26 -3.35 12.16
C VAL A 26 -9.69 -3.04 13.58
N SER A 27 -8.72 -2.70 14.44
CA SER A 27 -8.96 -2.30 15.83
C SER A 27 -9.93 -1.11 15.92
N GLU A 28 -10.90 -1.16 16.85
CA GLU A 28 -11.89 -0.08 17.07
C GLU A 28 -11.26 1.31 17.27
N PRO A 29 -10.10 1.47 17.97
CA PRO A 29 -9.41 2.75 18.06
C PRO A 29 -9.03 3.35 16.70
N VAL A 30 -8.60 2.53 15.74
CA VAL A 30 -8.21 2.98 14.40
C VAL A 30 -9.44 3.45 13.61
N LEU A 31 -10.56 2.74 13.73
CA LEU A 31 -11.83 3.14 13.10
C LEU A 31 -12.35 4.46 13.69
N GLY A 32 -12.23 4.64 15.01
CA GLY A 32 -12.60 5.87 15.71
C GLY A 32 -11.80 7.08 15.23
N GLU A 33 -10.48 6.93 15.12
CA GLU A 33 -9.57 7.99 14.64
C GLU A 33 -9.77 8.27 13.14
N THR A 34 -10.03 7.24 12.33
CA THR A 34 -10.36 7.43 10.89
C THR A 34 -11.64 8.24 10.72
N ARG A 35 -12.69 7.94 11.50
CA ARG A 35 -13.93 8.73 11.52
C ARG A 35 -13.71 10.15 12.02
N LEU A 36 -12.80 10.36 12.98
CA LEU A 36 -12.43 11.70 13.44
C LEU A 36 -11.77 12.51 12.31
N TYR A 37 -10.79 11.93 11.63
CA TYR A 37 -10.11 12.57 10.48
C TYR A 37 -11.09 12.92 9.37
N GLN A 38 -11.98 11.98 8.99
CA GLN A 38 -12.99 12.23 7.96
C GLN A 38 -13.97 13.35 8.36
N ARG A 39 -14.43 13.37 9.62
CA ARG A 39 -15.29 14.44 10.13
C ARG A 39 -14.61 15.80 10.07
N LEU A 40 -13.36 15.90 10.50
CA LEU A 40 -12.58 17.14 10.48
C LEU A 40 -12.32 17.61 9.03
N ARG A 41 -12.09 16.68 8.10
CA ARG A 41 -11.95 16.99 6.68
C ARG A 41 -13.24 17.54 6.08
N SER A 42 -14.40 16.96 6.43
CA SER A 42 -15.70 17.46 5.97
C SER A 42 -16.14 18.73 6.68
N ALA A 43 -15.65 19.01 7.89
CA ALA A 43 -16.08 20.12 8.73
C ALA A 43 -15.95 21.49 8.03
N ARG A 44 -14.90 21.68 7.21
CA ARG A 44 -14.76 22.92 6.43
C ARG A 44 -15.90 23.11 5.44
N LYS A 45 -16.21 22.08 4.65
CA LYS A 45 -17.31 22.12 3.69
C LYS A 45 -18.65 22.30 4.40
N THR A 46 -18.85 21.62 5.53
CA THR A 46 -20.05 21.77 6.36
C THR A 46 -20.19 23.18 6.93
N ALA A 47 -19.10 23.80 7.39
CA ALA A 47 -19.11 25.17 7.90
C ALA A 47 -19.37 26.21 6.81
N GLU A 48 -18.82 26.02 5.60
CA GLU A 48 -19.11 26.84 4.43
C GLU A 48 -20.62 26.78 4.06
N THR A 49 -21.19 25.57 3.97
CA THR A 49 -22.63 25.40 3.71
C THR A 49 -23.50 25.97 4.85
N ALA A 50 -23.12 25.77 6.12
CA ALA A 50 -23.86 26.31 7.26
C ALA A 50 -23.86 27.84 7.27
N TYR A 51 -22.75 28.47 6.87
CA TYR A 51 -22.68 29.92 6.72
C TYR A 51 -23.60 30.43 5.61
N GLU A 52 -23.57 29.79 4.42
CA GLU A 52 -24.46 30.14 3.31
C GLU A 52 -25.94 29.97 3.67
N ASP A 53 -26.28 28.88 4.37
CA ASP A 53 -27.64 28.61 4.85
C ASP A 53 -28.10 29.64 5.89
N ALA A 54 -27.24 29.99 6.85
CA ALA A 54 -27.55 31.02 7.84
C ALA A 54 -27.75 32.40 7.19
N LEU A 55 -26.95 32.74 6.18
CA LEU A 55 -27.07 33.98 5.41
C LEU A 55 -28.37 34.01 4.59
N SER A 56 -28.76 32.87 4.04
CA SER A 56 -30.05 32.70 3.33
C SER A 56 -31.23 32.86 4.29
N ARG A 57 -31.17 32.24 5.49
CA ARG A 57 -32.20 32.36 6.52
C ARG A 57 -32.36 33.80 7.00
N LEU A 58 -31.27 34.52 7.22
CA LEU A 58 -31.34 35.93 7.62
C LEU A 58 -31.94 36.83 6.52
N ARG A 59 -31.74 36.50 5.25
CA ARG A 59 -32.37 37.22 4.12
C ARG A 59 -33.87 36.98 3.99
N LEU A 60 -34.33 35.80 4.41
CA LEU A 60 -35.73 35.35 4.27
C LEU A 60 -36.52 35.46 5.59
N ALA A 61 -35.86 35.80 6.70
CA ALA A 61 -36.46 35.84 8.02
C ALA A 61 -37.48 36.99 8.15
N PRO A 62 -38.69 36.72 8.69
CA PRO A 62 -39.59 37.75 9.18
C PRO A 62 -38.95 38.55 10.32
N LEU A 63 -39.46 39.76 10.56
CA LEU A 63 -38.91 40.68 11.57
C LEU A 63 -38.91 40.11 13.00
N GLU A 64 -39.80 39.16 13.30
CA GLU A 64 -39.94 38.49 14.61
C GLU A 64 -38.84 37.45 14.87
N ASP A 65 -38.27 36.84 13.82
CA ASP A 65 -37.23 35.79 13.92
C ASP A 65 -35.82 36.31 13.57
N PHE A 66 -35.70 37.63 13.31
CA PHE A 66 -34.47 38.24 12.82
C PHE A 66 -33.32 38.14 13.83
N ASP A 67 -33.59 38.36 15.13
CA ASP A 67 -32.58 38.26 16.18
C ASP A 67 -32.03 36.83 16.32
N THR A 68 -32.91 35.82 16.25
CA THR A 68 -32.51 34.39 16.25
C THR A 68 -31.67 34.05 15.01
N ALA A 69 -32.07 34.53 13.83
CA ALA A 69 -31.31 34.32 12.59
C ALA A 69 -29.94 35.05 12.61
N GLN A 70 -29.84 36.17 13.31
CA GLN A 70 -28.60 36.91 13.52
C GLN A 70 -27.64 36.14 14.44
N GLU A 71 -28.13 35.56 15.53
CA GLU A 71 -27.32 34.72 16.43
C GLU A 71 -26.77 33.48 15.70
N ASP A 72 -27.59 32.80 14.89
CA ASP A 72 -27.17 31.68 14.05
C ASP A 72 -26.07 32.07 13.05
N LEU A 73 -26.19 33.26 12.42
CA LEU A 73 -25.17 33.78 11.52
C LEU A 73 -23.86 34.10 12.25
N ILE A 74 -23.94 34.69 13.46
CA ILE A 74 -22.75 34.99 14.27
C ILE A 74 -22.03 33.69 14.64
N ALA A 75 -22.74 32.66 15.09
CA ALA A 75 -22.15 31.36 15.42
C ALA A 75 -21.49 30.68 14.20
N ALA A 76 -22.15 30.71 13.04
CA ALA A 76 -21.61 30.18 11.79
C ALA A 76 -20.37 30.96 11.33
N SER A 77 -20.39 32.30 11.44
CA SER A 77 -19.27 33.16 11.06
C SER A 77 -18.04 32.97 11.95
N LEU A 78 -18.22 32.75 13.26
CA LEU A 78 -17.13 32.43 14.20
C LEU A 78 -16.48 31.08 13.86
N SER A 79 -17.29 30.08 13.53
CA SER A 79 -16.80 28.77 13.09
C SER A 79 -15.99 28.90 11.79
N MET A 80 -16.48 29.70 10.84
CA MET A 80 -15.80 29.97 9.58
C MET A 80 -14.52 30.81 9.76
N SER A 81 -14.51 31.74 10.71
CA SER A 81 -13.30 32.54 11.03
C SER A 81 -12.24 31.68 11.73
N ALA A 82 -12.62 30.77 12.62
CA ALA A 82 -11.69 29.83 13.24
C ALA A 82 -11.03 28.93 12.18
N ILE A 83 -11.79 28.49 11.18
CA ILE A 83 -11.26 27.74 10.03
C ILE A 83 -10.32 28.61 9.18
N SER A 84 -10.68 29.86 8.88
CA SER A 84 -9.82 30.74 8.07
C SER A 84 -8.52 31.13 8.78
N GLN A 85 -8.51 31.13 10.11
CA GLN A 85 -7.32 31.34 10.95
C GLN A 85 -6.39 30.11 11.04
N GLY A 86 -6.76 28.98 10.43
CA GLY A 86 -5.90 27.79 10.37
C GLY A 86 -6.05 26.82 11.54
N VAL A 87 -7.08 26.97 12.38
CA VAL A 87 -7.42 25.99 13.44
C VAL A 87 -7.75 24.63 12.82
N ASP A 88 -8.35 24.62 11.62
CA ASP A 88 -8.62 23.41 10.84
C ASP A 88 -7.35 22.60 10.57
N ARG A 89 -6.26 23.25 10.15
CA ARG A 89 -4.97 22.62 9.87
C ARG A 89 -4.32 22.07 11.13
N ALA A 90 -4.42 22.78 12.25
CA ALA A 90 -3.90 22.32 13.53
C ALA A 90 -4.65 21.08 14.03
N LEU A 91 -5.98 21.09 13.95
CA LEU A 91 -6.84 19.95 14.31
C LEU A 91 -6.60 18.75 13.39
N LEU A 92 -6.50 18.99 12.08
CA LEU A 92 -6.19 17.93 11.11
C LEU A 92 -4.82 17.31 11.42
N ARG A 93 -3.79 18.13 11.67
CA ARG A 93 -2.46 17.63 12.03
C ARG A 93 -2.47 16.79 13.31
N ALA A 94 -3.17 17.24 14.35
CA ALA A 94 -3.31 16.48 15.58
C ALA A 94 -4.04 15.14 15.33
N SER A 95 -5.11 15.14 14.54
CA SER A 95 -5.83 13.91 14.19
C SER A 95 -5.00 12.96 13.32
N THR A 96 -4.20 13.46 12.38
CA THR A 96 -3.29 12.65 11.57
C THR A 96 -2.23 11.99 12.45
N HIS A 97 -1.64 12.71 13.42
CA HIS A 97 -0.67 12.12 14.34
C HIS A 97 -1.29 11.04 15.24
N ARG A 98 -2.52 11.25 15.73
CA ARG A 98 -3.24 10.23 16.50
C ARG A 98 -3.55 8.99 15.67
N LEU A 99 -4.04 9.17 14.44
CA LEU A 99 -4.30 8.08 13.50
C LEU A 99 -3.00 7.33 13.17
N GLN A 100 -1.90 8.05 12.95
CA GLN A 100 -0.58 7.48 12.72
C GLN A 100 -0.12 6.59 13.88
N ALA A 101 -0.26 7.06 15.13
CA ALA A 101 0.10 6.25 16.30
C ALA A 101 -0.75 4.97 16.40
N ALA A 102 -2.07 5.09 16.24
CA ALA A 102 -2.96 3.94 16.30
C ALA A 102 -2.70 2.91 15.18
N VAL A 103 -2.38 3.39 13.98
CA VAL A 103 -1.99 2.52 12.85
C VAL A 103 -0.65 1.87 13.12
N TYR A 104 0.33 2.59 13.66
CA TYR A 104 1.65 2.04 14.00
C TYR A 104 1.56 0.90 15.01
N ASP A 105 0.75 1.05 16.06
CA ASP A 105 0.53 0.01 17.07
C ASP A 105 -0.11 -1.27 16.49
N SER A 106 -0.91 -1.13 15.43
CA SER A 106 -1.60 -2.26 14.78
C SER A 106 -0.83 -2.84 13.58
N LEU A 107 0.22 -2.16 13.13
CA LEU A 107 0.90 -2.45 11.87
C LEU A 107 1.55 -3.82 11.86
N HIS A 108 2.22 -4.20 12.95
CA HIS A 108 2.90 -5.48 13.06
C HIS A 108 1.92 -6.67 12.99
N THR A 109 0.75 -6.54 13.62
CA THR A 109 -0.31 -7.56 13.59
C THR A 109 -0.88 -7.73 12.18
N TRP A 110 -1.18 -6.62 11.51
CA TRP A 110 -1.68 -6.66 10.13
C TRP A 110 -0.63 -7.21 9.16
N GLU A 111 0.65 -6.87 9.36
CA GLU A 111 1.73 -7.38 8.53
C GLU A 111 1.86 -8.91 8.67
N ALA A 112 1.81 -9.42 9.90
CA ALA A 112 1.84 -10.86 10.15
C ALA A 112 0.67 -11.59 9.48
N GLU A 113 -0.56 -11.07 9.59
CA GLU A 113 -1.74 -11.67 8.94
C GLU A 113 -1.65 -11.63 7.41
N ILE A 114 -1.12 -10.54 6.83
CA ILE A 114 -0.92 -10.44 5.38
C ILE A 114 0.12 -11.47 4.91
N VAL A 115 1.22 -11.60 5.66
CA VAL A 115 2.28 -12.58 5.38
C VAL A 115 1.76 -14.00 5.45
N GLU A 116 0.99 -14.34 6.48
CA GLU A 116 0.37 -15.66 6.64
C GLU A 116 -0.55 -15.97 5.46
N ARG A 117 -1.53 -15.11 5.17
CA ARG A 117 -2.47 -15.32 4.06
C ARG A 117 -1.79 -15.38 2.70
N PHE A 118 -0.75 -14.57 2.49
CA PHE A 118 0.03 -14.62 1.25
C PHE A 118 0.70 -15.98 1.09
N ASN A 119 1.33 -16.48 2.14
CA ASN A 119 2.01 -17.78 2.11
C ASN A 119 1.04 -18.96 2.02
N GLU A 120 -0.16 -18.84 2.60
CA GLU A 120 -1.25 -19.81 2.40
C GLU A 120 -1.66 -19.89 0.93
N VAL A 121 -1.84 -18.76 0.24
CA VAL A 121 -2.16 -18.75 -1.20
C VAL A 121 -1.01 -19.38 -2.01
N VAL A 122 0.25 -19.07 -1.68
CA VAL A 122 1.42 -19.69 -2.33
C VAL A 122 1.40 -21.22 -2.16
N SER A 123 1.05 -21.71 -0.96
CA SER A 123 0.93 -23.14 -0.68
C SER A 123 -0.29 -23.78 -1.33
N GLN A 124 -1.44 -23.12 -1.33
CA GLN A 124 -2.69 -23.65 -1.91
C GLN A 124 -2.56 -23.90 -3.41
N TYR A 125 -1.82 -23.03 -4.10
CA TYR A 125 -1.57 -23.14 -5.53
C TYR A 125 -0.28 -23.91 -5.87
N ASN A 126 0.44 -24.45 -4.87
CA ASN A 126 1.74 -25.14 -5.04
C ASN A 126 2.70 -24.38 -5.97
N LEU A 127 2.77 -23.05 -5.83
CA LEU A 127 3.48 -22.20 -6.78
C LEU A 127 4.98 -22.51 -6.84
N ASN A 128 5.57 -22.91 -5.72
CA ASN A 128 6.98 -23.28 -5.62
C ASN A 128 7.31 -24.61 -6.32
N GLU A 129 6.37 -25.57 -6.37
CA GLU A 129 6.55 -26.81 -7.15
C GLU A 129 6.37 -26.55 -8.65
N LEU A 130 5.36 -25.75 -9.01
CA LEU A 130 5.09 -25.36 -10.39
C LEU A 130 6.14 -24.40 -10.96
N ALA A 131 6.92 -23.76 -10.10
CA ALA A 131 8.01 -22.88 -10.48
C ALA A 131 9.08 -23.58 -11.33
N GLY A 132 9.34 -24.86 -11.09
CA GLY A 132 10.27 -25.66 -11.89
C GLY A 132 9.82 -25.87 -13.35
N HIS A 133 8.55 -25.61 -13.63
CA HIS A 133 7.97 -25.67 -14.97
C HIS A 133 7.78 -24.30 -15.61
N LEU A 134 8.26 -23.21 -15.01
CA LEU A 134 8.19 -21.90 -15.62
C LEU A 134 9.21 -21.76 -16.75
N PRO A 135 8.83 -21.13 -17.89
CA PRO A 135 9.79 -20.80 -18.94
C PRO A 135 10.79 -19.77 -18.43
N ASN A 136 12.01 -19.77 -18.99
CA ASN A 136 12.99 -18.78 -18.62
C ASN A 136 12.60 -17.41 -19.22
N PHE A 137 12.02 -16.54 -18.40
CA PHE A 137 11.58 -15.21 -18.83
C PHE A 137 12.73 -14.26 -19.25
N SER A 138 13.99 -14.65 -19.03
CA SER A 138 15.16 -13.90 -19.49
C SER A 138 15.65 -14.27 -20.89
N ASP A 139 15.14 -15.35 -21.51
CA ASP A 139 15.55 -15.79 -22.84
C ASP A 139 14.44 -15.55 -23.89
N PRO A 140 14.60 -14.57 -24.79
CA PRO A 140 13.64 -14.26 -25.86
C PRO A 140 13.32 -15.46 -26.78
N ALA A 141 14.24 -16.41 -26.94
CA ALA A 141 14.05 -17.58 -27.80
C ALA A 141 13.11 -18.63 -27.17
N SER A 142 13.01 -18.68 -25.85
CA SER A 142 12.15 -19.61 -25.09
C SER A 142 10.70 -19.11 -24.93
N ILE A 143 10.42 -17.86 -25.30
CA ILE A 143 9.14 -17.15 -25.10
C ILE A 143 8.24 -17.20 -26.36
N ASN A 144 8.56 -18.06 -27.34
CA ASN A 144 7.64 -18.33 -28.43
C ASN A 144 6.45 -19.15 -27.91
N VAL A 145 5.24 -18.63 -28.09
CA VAL A 145 3.99 -19.30 -27.69
C VAL A 145 3.83 -20.68 -28.37
N LEU A 146 4.51 -20.88 -29.50
CA LEU A 146 4.58 -22.13 -30.25
C LEU A 146 5.56 -23.17 -29.66
N SER A 147 6.40 -22.80 -28.69
CA SER A 147 7.36 -23.68 -28.01
C SER A 147 7.04 -23.93 -26.52
N LEU A 148 5.94 -23.36 -26.00
CA LEU A 148 5.48 -23.64 -24.65
C LEU A 148 4.94 -25.08 -24.57
N THR A 149 5.55 -25.88 -23.71
CA THR A 149 5.02 -27.20 -23.37
C THR A 149 3.69 -27.06 -22.62
N GLN A 150 2.82 -28.08 -22.70
CA GLN A 150 1.54 -28.09 -21.99
C GLN A 150 1.70 -27.86 -20.47
N ALA A 151 2.82 -28.35 -19.90
CA ALA A 151 3.18 -28.12 -18.50
C ALA A 151 3.53 -26.65 -18.19
N GLN A 152 4.25 -25.96 -19.10
CA GLN A 152 4.54 -24.53 -18.96
C GLN A 152 3.29 -23.66 -19.07
N GLY A 153 2.34 -24.02 -19.94
CA GLY A 153 1.05 -23.34 -20.06
C GLY A 153 0.22 -23.46 -18.78
N ALA A 154 0.09 -24.68 -18.24
CA ALA A 154 -0.62 -24.94 -16.99
C ALA A 154 0.03 -24.22 -15.79
N ALA A 155 1.36 -24.16 -15.74
CA ALA A 155 2.07 -23.39 -14.72
C ALA A 155 1.75 -21.89 -14.84
N ILE A 156 1.82 -21.29 -16.03
CA ILE A 156 1.49 -19.87 -16.23
C ILE A 156 0.05 -19.56 -15.82
N ASP A 157 -0.90 -20.42 -16.14
CA ASP A 157 -2.31 -20.22 -15.78
C ASP A 157 -2.55 -20.34 -14.26
N ALA A 158 -1.89 -21.31 -13.59
CA ALA A 158 -1.91 -21.41 -12.13
C ALA A 158 -1.31 -20.17 -11.46
N TRP A 159 -0.18 -19.68 -11.99
CA TRP A 159 0.43 -18.43 -11.53
C TRP A 159 -0.46 -17.21 -11.79
N ARG A 160 -1.16 -17.12 -12.93
CA ARG A 160 -2.13 -16.05 -13.19
C ARG A 160 -3.31 -16.08 -12.23
N ALA A 161 -3.83 -17.27 -11.92
CA ALA A 161 -4.92 -17.44 -10.96
C ALA A 161 -4.47 -16.97 -9.57
N ALA A 162 -3.32 -17.44 -9.09
CA ALA A 162 -2.79 -17.02 -7.80
C ALA A 162 -2.46 -15.52 -7.76
N VAL A 163 -1.92 -14.95 -8.83
CA VAL A 163 -1.58 -13.52 -8.92
C VAL A 163 -2.80 -12.61 -8.72
N ASN A 164 -4.00 -13.04 -9.13
CA ASN A 164 -5.21 -12.25 -8.88
C ASN A 164 -5.50 -12.10 -7.37
N GLU A 165 -5.17 -13.12 -6.58
CA GLU A 165 -5.33 -13.13 -5.13
C GLU A 165 -4.13 -12.50 -4.38
N LEU A 166 -2.91 -12.70 -4.90
CA LEU A 166 -1.67 -12.15 -4.32
C LEU A 166 -1.51 -10.64 -4.57
N ARG A 167 -2.06 -10.10 -5.66
CA ARG A 167 -1.98 -8.67 -6.00
C ARG A 167 -2.52 -7.72 -4.94
N PRO A 168 -3.76 -7.88 -4.43
CA PRO A 168 -4.29 -7.00 -3.40
C PRO A 168 -3.47 -7.08 -2.10
N LEU A 169 -3.05 -8.28 -1.69
CA LEU A 169 -2.17 -8.49 -0.53
C LEU A 169 -0.82 -7.77 -0.71
N TRP A 170 -0.17 -7.95 -1.85
CA TRP A 170 1.11 -7.31 -2.17
C TRP A 170 1.01 -5.78 -2.27
N ARG A 171 -0.09 -5.25 -2.79
CA ARG A 171 -0.32 -3.79 -2.84
C ARG A 171 -0.43 -3.21 -1.44
N LEU A 172 -1.17 -3.87 -0.55
CA LEU A 172 -1.30 -3.42 0.83
C LEU A 172 0.03 -3.52 1.59
N TYR A 173 0.73 -4.65 1.45
CA TYR A 173 2.06 -4.84 2.06
C TYR A 173 3.04 -3.73 1.64
N ARG A 174 3.13 -3.43 0.34
CA ARG A 174 3.99 -2.33 -0.15
C ARG A 174 3.62 -0.98 0.44
N HIS A 175 2.33 -0.72 0.63
CA HIS A 175 1.84 0.53 1.18
C HIS A 175 2.19 0.64 2.69
N MET A 176 2.05 -0.45 3.44
CA MET A 176 2.45 -0.54 4.84
C MET A 176 3.97 -0.42 5.03
N ALA A 177 4.75 -1.13 4.22
CA ALA A 177 6.21 -1.07 4.32
C ALA A 177 6.76 0.32 3.98
N ARG A 178 6.19 1.01 2.98
CA ARG A 178 6.51 2.42 2.68
C ARG A 178 6.17 3.34 3.84
N PHE A 179 5.04 3.10 4.50
CA PHE A 179 4.67 3.85 5.70
C PHE A 179 5.65 3.62 6.85
N ASN A 180 6.18 2.40 7.00
CA ASN A 180 7.23 2.08 7.98
C ASN A 180 8.64 2.55 7.55
N GLY A 181 8.76 3.28 6.44
CA GLY A 181 10.03 3.85 5.97
C GLY A 181 10.88 2.92 5.10
N HIS A 182 10.38 1.74 4.73
CA HIS A 182 11.08 0.84 3.82
C HIS A 182 10.80 1.19 2.36
N THR A 183 11.85 1.26 1.54
CA THR A 183 11.72 1.37 0.09
C THR A 183 11.53 -0.02 -0.51
N ILE A 184 10.33 -0.27 -1.05
CA ILE A 184 10.01 -1.50 -1.78
C ILE A 184 9.86 -1.20 -3.27
N GLY A 185 10.61 -1.96 -4.06
CA GLY A 185 10.58 -1.99 -5.51
C GLY A 185 9.34 -2.66 -6.14
N PRO A 186 9.37 -2.93 -7.45
CA PRO A 186 10.49 -2.70 -8.36
C PRO A 186 10.77 -1.21 -8.59
N ALA A 187 12.01 -0.80 -8.36
CA ALA A 187 12.55 0.55 -8.58
C ALA A 187 13.57 0.51 -9.73
N ASP A 188 13.97 1.68 -10.24
CA ASP A 188 14.94 1.78 -11.33
C ASP A 188 16.34 1.28 -10.91
N VAL A 189 17.29 1.24 -11.86
CA VAL A 189 18.68 0.80 -11.59
C VAL A 189 19.38 1.68 -10.54
N ASN A 190 18.91 2.91 -10.33
CA ASN A 190 19.50 3.84 -9.36
C ASN A 190 19.10 3.52 -7.92
N ASP A 191 18.02 2.74 -7.70
CA ASP A 191 17.57 2.28 -6.39
C ASP A 191 17.61 0.75 -6.26
N LEU A 192 18.78 0.17 -6.59
CA LEU A 192 19.06 -1.26 -6.42
C LEU A 192 18.90 -1.71 -4.95
N SER A 193 19.11 -0.80 -3.99
CA SER A 193 18.92 -1.07 -2.56
C SER A 193 17.47 -1.43 -2.21
N ALA A 194 16.49 -0.72 -2.80
CA ALA A 194 15.08 -1.07 -2.66
C ALA A 194 14.76 -2.43 -3.30
N ASN A 195 15.34 -2.72 -4.46
CA ASN A 195 15.13 -4.00 -5.15
C ASN A 195 15.76 -5.19 -4.40
N LEU A 196 16.92 -5.00 -3.77
CA LEU A 196 17.54 -5.98 -2.88
C LEU A 196 16.68 -6.25 -1.63
N PHE A 197 16.10 -5.21 -1.06
CA PHE A 197 15.16 -5.37 0.05
C PHE A 197 13.90 -6.14 -0.40
N THR A 198 13.31 -5.78 -1.55
CA THR A 198 12.18 -6.51 -2.13
C THR A 198 12.50 -8.00 -2.37
N ALA A 199 13.72 -8.33 -2.79
CA ALA A 199 14.14 -9.72 -2.95
C ALA A 199 14.14 -10.50 -1.63
N CYS A 200 14.54 -9.85 -0.53
CA CYS A 200 14.51 -10.44 0.82
C CYS A 200 13.09 -10.46 1.42
N VAL A 201 12.19 -9.59 0.94
CA VAL A 201 10.77 -9.60 1.30
C VAL A 201 10.06 -10.76 0.62
N LEU A 202 10.35 -11.02 -0.66
CA LEU A 202 9.68 -12.06 -1.45
C LEU A 202 10.24 -13.48 -1.25
N GLY A 203 11.26 -13.64 -0.39
CA GLY A 203 11.80 -14.94 -0.04
C GLY A 203 13.15 -14.84 0.67
N ASN A 204 13.75 -16.01 0.91
CA ASN A 204 15.10 -16.10 1.44
C ASN A 204 16.10 -16.45 0.32
N PRO A 205 16.83 -15.48 -0.24
CA PRO A 205 17.78 -15.73 -1.31
C PRO A 205 19.01 -16.55 -0.86
N GLY A 206 19.27 -16.69 0.45
CA GLY A 206 20.36 -17.50 1.02
C GLY A 206 21.79 -17.03 0.71
N SER A 207 21.97 -16.10 -0.23
CA SER A 207 23.25 -15.53 -0.62
C SER A 207 23.06 -14.17 -1.29
N PHE A 208 24.09 -13.31 -1.21
CA PHE A 208 24.08 -12.00 -1.88
C PHE A 208 23.88 -12.14 -3.40
N GLY A 209 24.57 -13.08 -4.04
CA GLY A 209 24.51 -13.24 -5.50
C GLY A 209 23.11 -13.55 -6.03
N ARG A 210 22.31 -14.33 -5.30
CA ARG A 210 20.91 -14.60 -5.66
C ARG A 210 20.01 -13.38 -5.42
N ALA A 211 20.24 -12.63 -4.34
CA ALA A 211 19.52 -11.38 -4.07
C ALA A 211 19.81 -10.31 -5.13
N ASP A 212 21.08 -10.17 -5.54
CA ASP A 212 21.53 -9.23 -6.57
C ASP A 212 20.98 -9.58 -7.96
N THR A 213 20.92 -10.89 -8.28
CA THR A 213 20.26 -11.39 -9.49
C THR A 213 18.79 -11.00 -9.50
N ALA A 214 18.06 -11.26 -8.40
CA ALA A 214 16.66 -10.87 -8.27
C ALA A 214 16.45 -9.34 -8.40
N ALA A 215 17.32 -8.55 -7.77
CA ALA A 215 17.27 -7.10 -7.83
C ALA A 215 17.52 -6.55 -9.23
N THR A 216 18.44 -7.17 -9.98
CA THR A 216 18.73 -6.84 -11.38
C THR A 216 17.57 -7.18 -12.31
N ILE A 217 16.90 -8.32 -12.08
CA ILE A 217 15.68 -8.70 -12.81
C ILE A 217 14.56 -7.70 -12.53
N MET A 218 14.37 -7.29 -11.26
CA MET A 218 13.40 -6.25 -10.90
C MET A 218 13.69 -4.91 -11.57
N ALA A 219 14.95 -4.46 -11.57
CA ALA A 219 15.34 -3.24 -12.24
C ALA A 219 15.09 -3.32 -13.75
N SER A 220 15.44 -4.44 -14.38
CA SER A 220 15.23 -4.69 -15.82
C SER A 220 13.74 -4.76 -16.19
N ALA A 221 12.89 -5.25 -15.29
CA ALA A 221 11.44 -5.26 -15.48
C ALA A 221 10.84 -3.86 -15.59
N VAL A 222 11.42 -2.86 -14.90
CA VAL A 222 10.97 -1.46 -14.97
C VAL A 222 11.26 -0.84 -16.35
N PHE A 223 12.34 -1.25 -17.02
CA PHE A 223 12.70 -0.74 -18.35
C PHE A 223 11.85 -1.32 -19.49
N GLY A 224 11.04 -2.36 -19.24
CA GLY A 224 10.02 -2.84 -20.18
C GLY A 224 10.59 -3.39 -21.50
N SER A 225 11.42 -4.43 -21.44
CA SER A 225 11.74 -5.19 -22.65
C SER A 225 10.50 -5.95 -23.16
N ASP A 226 10.40 -6.20 -24.48
CA ASP A 226 9.24 -6.89 -25.08
C ASP A 226 8.94 -8.27 -24.45
N ALA A 227 9.97 -8.92 -23.89
CA ALA A 227 9.86 -10.18 -23.15
C ALA A 227 9.23 -10.01 -21.75
N THR A 228 9.56 -8.93 -21.02
CA THR A 228 9.00 -8.65 -19.69
C THR A 228 7.57 -8.13 -19.77
N THR A 229 7.19 -7.45 -20.86
CA THR A 229 5.83 -6.91 -21.05
C THR A 229 4.76 -8.00 -21.12
N ARG A 230 5.05 -9.17 -21.72
CA ARG A 230 4.10 -10.30 -21.81
C ARG A 230 3.75 -10.94 -20.47
N TYR A 231 4.67 -10.84 -19.51
CA TYR A 231 4.53 -11.45 -18.18
C TYR A 231 4.65 -10.43 -17.05
N ALA A 232 4.54 -9.14 -17.36
CA ALA A 232 4.53 -8.04 -16.40
C ALA A 232 3.46 -8.24 -15.32
N GLN A 233 2.42 -9.02 -15.62
CA GLN A 233 1.39 -9.35 -14.64
C GLN A 233 1.87 -10.30 -13.53
N LEU A 234 2.81 -11.19 -13.85
CA LEU A 234 3.38 -12.19 -12.93
C LEU A 234 4.53 -11.62 -12.08
N LEU A 235 5.14 -10.51 -12.52
CA LEU A 235 6.14 -9.79 -11.74
C LEU A 235 5.46 -9.00 -10.60
N PRO A 236 6.03 -8.99 -9.38
CA PRO A 236 7.35 -9.51 -9.01
C PRO A 236 7.38 -10.96 -8.50
N PHE A 237 6.24 -11.67 -8.46
CA PHE A 237 6.09 -12.95 -7.74
C PHE A 237 6.92 -14.10 -8.31
N VAL A 238 7.25 -14.06 -9.60
CA VAL A 238 8.07 -15.08 -10.26
C VAL A 238 9.58 -14.83 -10.11
N ILE A 239 9.98 -13.66 -9.60
CA ILE A 239 11.41 -13.28 -9.52
C ILE A 239 12.19 -14.17 -8.54
N PRO A 240 11.68 -14.52 -7.35
CA PRO A 240 12.33 -15.47 -6.45
C PRO A 240 12.73 -16.77 -7.15
N THR A 241 11.76 -17.37 -7.84
CA THR A 241 11.93 -18.69 -8.44
C THR A 241 12.88 -18.65 -9.64
N MET A 242 12.82 -17.58 -10.45
CA MET A 242 13.83 -17.32 -11.50
C MET A 242 15.25 -17.16 -10.95
N SER A 243 15.37 -16.65 -9.72
CA SER A 243 16.64 -16.41 -9.05
C SER A 243 17.11 -17.62 -8.22
N GLY A 244 16.36 -18.73 -8.26
CA GLY A 244 16.71 -20.00 -7.63
C GLY A 244 16.38 -20.09 -6.14
N TYR A 245 15.35 -19.38 -5.67
CA TYR A 245 14.81 -19.53 -4.32
C TYR A 245 13.27 -19.49 -4.31
N ASP A 246 12.68 -20.03 -3.25
CA ASP A 246 11.23 -20.17 -3.15
C ASP A 246 10.56 -18.80 -2.92
N LEU A 247 9.37 -18.62 -3.50
CA LEU A 247 8.50 -17.50 -3.19
C LEU A 247 7.96 -17.72 -1.78
N HIS A 248 8.31 -16.81 -0.87
CA HIS A 248 7.83 -16.81 0.51
C HIS A 248 7.84 -15.38 1.02
N LEU A 249 6.66 -14.82 1.30
CA LEU A 249 6.60 -13.46 1.83
C LEU A 249 7.13 -13.47 3.27
N SER A 250 8.09 -12.59 3.55
CA SER A 250 8.65 -12.36 4.87
C SER A 250 8.18 -11.01 5.40
N THR A 251 8.10 -10.86 6.73
CA THR A 251 7.89 -9.54 7.35
C THR A 251 9.06 -8.61 7.04
N ALA A 252 8.87 -7.30 7.18
CA ALA A 252 9.91 -6.31 6.94
C ALA A 252 11.12 -6.48 7.89
N ASP A 253 10.87 -6.92 9.13
CA ASP A 253 11.91 -7.22 10.12
C ASP A 253 12.71 -8.47 9.72
N ASP A 254 12.03 -9.54 9.30
CA ASP A 254 12.67 -10.75 8.82
C ASP A 254 13.47 -10.49 7.54
N ALA A 255 12.90 -9.75 6.58
CA ALA A 255 13.59 -9.33 5.36
C ALA A 255 14.84 -8.50 5.67
N SER A 256 14.78 -7.63 6.69
CA SER A 256 15.93 -6.87 7.18
C SER A 256 16.99 -7.76 7.83
N ALA A 257 16.58 -8.81 8.56
CA ALA A 257 17.51 -9.80 9.12
C ALA A 257 18.17 -10.65 8.02
N ILE A 258 17.40 -11.14 7.06
CA ILE A 258 17.87 -11.87 5.88
C ILE A 258 18.91 -11.02 5.13
N ARG A 259 18.58 -9.76 4.83
CA ARG A 259 19.49 -8.84 4.13
C ARG A 259 20.82 -8.66 4.88
N ARG A 260 20.78 -8.48 6.19
CA ARG A 260 22.00 -8.35 7.02
C ARG A 260 22.86 -9.62 7.00
N SER A 261 22.22 -10.80 6.96
CA SER A 261 22.92 -12.09 6.95
C SER A 261 23.63 -12.39 5.62
N ILE A 262 23.13 -11.85 4.51
CA ILE A 262 23.67 -12.11 3.17
C ILE A 262 24.60 -11.01 2.66
N GLN A 263 24.61 -9.82 3.26
CA GLN A 263 25.46 -8.72 2.79
C GLN A 263 26.95 -9.01 3.05
N PRO A 264 27.84 -8.83 2.05
CA PRO A 264 29.28 -9.00 2.26
C PRO A 264 29.80 -7.88 3.18
N GLY A 265 30.31 -8.25 4.36
CA GLY A 265 30.99 -7.31 5.28
C GLY A 265 30.21 -6.95 6.56
N SER A 266 29.25 -7.76 6.99
CA SER A 266 28.71 -7.71 8.37
C SER A 266 29.65 -8.35 9.40
#